data_AF-A0A352J4Q8-F1
#
_entry.id   AF-A0A352J4Q8-F1
#
_cell.length_a   1.000
_cell.length_b   1.000
_cell.length_c   1.000
_cell.angle_alpha   90.00
_cell.angle_beta   90.00
_cell.angle_gamma   90.00
#
_symmetry.space_group_name_H-M   'P 1'
#
loop_
_entity.id
_entity.type
_entity.pdbx_description
1 polymer ?
#
loop_
_entity_poly.entity_id
_entity_poly.type
_entity_poly.pdbx_seq_one_letter_code
_entity_poly.pdbx_strand_id
1 'polypeptide(L)'
;SMEYGLSHALKIYSGGLGVLAGDYLKEASDSRVDMTAVGFLYRHGYFTQTLSVDGQQIANYEAQNFGSLPITQVLDEHNKPVVLEVPFHDRTIYSNIWKVSVGRIQLYLMDTDLEHNSEYDRSITHQLYGGDWENRMKQEYLLGVGGILLLKRLG
;
A
#
# COMPACT_ATOMS: atom_id res chain seq x y z
N SER A 1 0.39 -7.90 3.62
CA SER A 1 1.06 -8.38 2.38
C SER A 1 1.66 -7.21 1.66
N MET A 2 2.71 -7.44 0.87
CA MET A 2 3.28 -6.43 -0.03
C MET A 2 2.32 -6.08 -1.18
N GLU A 3 1.41 -6.98 -1.53
CA GLU A 3 0.46 -6.80 -2.63
C GLU A 3 -0.90 -7.47 -2.37
N TYR A 4 -1.94 -6.93 -3.03
CA TYR A 4 -3.34 -7.40 -2.98
C TYR A 4 -4.05 -7.23 -4.33
N GLY A 5 -4.38 -8.34 -4.99
CA GLY A 5 -5.08 -8.37 -6.27
C GLY A 5 -6.60 -8.27 -6.09
N LEU A 6 -7.12 -7.06 -6.01
CA LEU A 6 -8.55 -6.80 -5.78
C LEU A 6 -9.30 -6.37 -7.04
N SER A 7 -8.80 -5.33 -7.69
CA SER A 7 -9.37 -4.72 -8.89
C SER A 7 -8.28 -3.99 -9.66
N HIS A 8 -8.41 -3.91 -10.98
CA HIS A 8 -7.50 -3.15 -11.85
C HIS A 8 -7.44 -1.66 -11.49
N ALA A 9 -8.46 -1.12 -10.81
CA ALA A 9 -8.46 0.27 -10.35
C ALA A 9 -7.38 0.54 -9.28
N LEU A 10 -7.02 -0.47 -8.47
CA LEU A 10 -6.00 -0.35 -7.44
C LEU A 10 -4.71 -1.00 -7.91
N LYS A 11 -3.70 -0.19 -8.25
CA LYS A 11 -2.38 -0.67 -8.68
C LYS A 11 -1.53 -1.13 -7.49
N ILE A 12 -2.02 -2.10 -6.72
CA ILE A 12 -1.36 -2.64 -5.52
C ILE A 12 -1.01 -4.13 -5.65
N TYR A 13 -0.89 -4.65 -6.87
CA TYR A 13 -0.43 -6.01 -7.14
C TYR A 13 0.28 -6.13 -8.49
N SER A 14 1.06 -7.20 -8.65
CA SER A 14 1.81 -7.50 -9.86
C SER A 14 1.59 -8.92 -10.38
N GLY A 15 1.26 -9.87 -9.51
CA GLY A 15 1.18 -11.29 -9.90
C GLY A 15 0.37 -12.16 -8.95
N GLY A 16 0.66 -13.46 -8.98
CA GLY A 16 -0.14 -14.50 -8.32
C GLY A 16 -0.18 -14.40 -6.79
N LEU A 17 0.89 -13.92 -6.13
CA LEU A 17 0.89 -13.73 -4.68
C LEU A 17 -0.13 -12.65 -4.26
N GLY A 18 -0.17 -11.54 -4.99
CA GLY A 18 -1.17 -10.50 -4.80
C GLY A 18 -2.58 -11.01 -5.04
N VAL A 19 -2.82 -11.74 -6.13
CA VAL A 19 -4.13 -12.35 -6.42
C VAL A 19 -4.55 -13.27 -5.27
N LEU A 20 -3.66 -14.16 -4.83
CA LEU A 20 -3.93 -15.05 -3.70
C LEU A 20 -4.26 -14.27 -2.42
N ALA A 21 -3.47 -13.25 -2.08
CA ALA A 21 -3.74 -12.40 -0.93
C ALA A 21 -5.10 -11.68 -1.03
N GLY A 22 -5.47 -11.22 -2.22
CA GLY A 22 -6.78 -10.63 -2.49
C GLY A 22 -7.93 -11.62 -2.34
N ASP A 23 -7.76 -12.85 -2.84
CA ASP A 23 -8.75 -13.91 -2.72
C ASP A 23 -8.92 -14.37 -1.27
N TYR A 24 -7.85 -14.44 -0.48
CA TYR A 24 -7.96 -14.64 0.97
C TYR A 24 -8.87 -13.60 1.64
N LEU A 25 -8.80 -12.32 1.24
CA LEU A 25 -9.68 -11.29 1.81
C LEU A 25 -11.14 -11.48 1.40
N LYS A 26 -11.39 -11.86 0.15
CA LYS A 26 -12.75 -12.14 -0.35
C LYS A 26 -13.36 -13.36 0.35
N GLU A 27 -12.62 -14.46 0.43
CA GLU A 27 -13.05 -15.67 1.11
C GLU A 27 -13.26 -15.46 2.62
N ALA A 28 -12.39 -14.68 3.27
CA ALA A 28 -12.58 -14.30 4.68
C ALA A 28 -13.85 -13.46 4.87
N SER A 29 -14.15 -12.55 3.94
CA SER A 29 -15.40 -11.78 3.95
C SER A 29 -16.62 -12.70 3.83
N ASP A 30 -16.62 -13.62 2.86
CA ASP A 30 -17.74 -14.52 2.59
C ASP A 30 -17.97 -15.51 3.75
N SER A 31 -16.87 -15.98 4.35
CA SER A 31 -16.87 -16.86 5.52
C SER A 31 -17.15 -16.15 6.84
N ARG A 32 -17.30 -14.81 6.84
CA ARG A 32 -17.48 -13.97 8.03
C ARG A 32 -16.38 -14.16 9.09
N VAL A 33 -15.15 -14.36 8.63
CA VAL A 33 -13.98 -14.42 9.51
C VAL A 33 -13.63 -13.00 9.95
N ASP A 34 -13.33 -12.83 11.23
CA ASP A 34 -12.77 -11.59 11.74
C ASP A 34 -11.30 -11.49 11.31
N MET A 35 -11.05 -10.69 10.28
CA MET A 35 -9.74 -10.50 9.69
C MET A 35 -9.54 -9.03 9.34
N THR A 36 -8.33 -8.54 9.58
CA THR A 36 -7.87 -7.23 9.13
C THR A 36 -6.59 -7.42 8.32
N ALA A 37 -6.47 -6.72 7.20
CA ALA A 37 -5.31 -6.79 6.33
C ALA A 37 -4.53 -5.48 6.33
N VAL A 38 -3.21 -5.57 6.17
CA VAL A 38 -2.31 -4.42 6.10
C VAL A 38 -1.37 -4.57 4.90
N GLY A 39 -1.19 -3.47 4.15
CA GLY A 39 -0.29 -3.40 3.02
C GLY A 39 0.12 -1.96 2.68
N PHE A 40 0.49 -1.73 1.43
CA PHE A 40 0.93 -0.43 0.92
C PHE A 40 0.01 0.10 -0.16
N LEU A 41 -0.18 1.41 -0.17
CA LEU A 41 -0.79 2.14 -1.28
C LEU A 41 0.34 2.69 -2.16
N TYR A 42 0.63 2.01 -3.26
CA TYR A 42 1.72 2.42 -4.13
C TYR A 42 1.34 3.61 -5.01
N ARG A 43 2.23 4.61 -5.17
CA ARG A 43 1.97 5.75 -6.05
C ARG A 43 1.88 5.36 -7.52
N HIS A 44 2.76 4.47 -8.00
CA HIS A 44 2.85 4.07 -9.41
C HIS A 44 2.50 2.59 -9.65
N GLY A 45 2.31 1.81 -8.59
CA GLY A 45 2.10 0.36 -8.68
C GLY A 45 3.34 -0.38 -9.19
N TYR A 46 3.14 -1.43 -10.00
CA TYR A 46 4.24 -2.17 -10.64
C TYR A 46 4.69 -1.45 -11.92
N PHE A 47 3.97 -1.64 -13.03
CA PHE A 47 4.02 -0.78 -14.22
C PHE A 47 2.83 -1.13 -15.13
N THR A 48 2.51 -0.24 -16.06
CA THR A 48 1.57 -0.52 -17.17
C THR A 48 2.38 -0.85 -18.42
N GLN A 49 2.19 -2.05 -18.95
CA GLN A 49 2.87 -2.51 -20.17
C GLN A 49 2.22 -1.92 -21.42
N THR A 50 3.02 -1.33 -22.29
CA THR A 50 2.65 -1.03 -23.68
C THR A 50 3.68 -1.66 -24.64
N LEU A 51 3.33 -1.76 -25.92
CA LEU A 51 4.22 -2.25 -26.97
C LEU A 51 4.56 -1.11 -27.91
N SER A 52 5.84 -0.97 -28.26
CA SER A 52 6.29 -0.07 -29.31
C SER A 52 5.83 -0.56 -30.68
N VAL A 53 5.94 0.30 -31.71
CA VAL A 53 5.66 -0.08 -33.10
C VAL A 53 6.53 -1.26 -33.55
N ASP A 54 7.75 -1.37 -33.01
CA ASP A 54 8.68 -2.47 -33.29
C ASP A 54 8.48 -3.70 -32.39
N GLY A 55 7.39 -3.74 -31.59
CA GLY A 55 7.05 -4.85 -30.71
C GLY A 55 7.87 -4.93 -29.42
N GLN A 56 8.62 -3.89 -29.07
CA GLN A 56 9.37 -3.84 -27.81
C GLN A 56 8.46 -3.48 -26.64
N GLN A 57 8.68 -4.12 -25.49
CA GLN A 57 7.98 -3.78 -24.26
C GLN A 57 8.43 -2.42 -23.74
N ILE A 58 7.45 -1.58 -23.41
CA ILE A 58 7.64 -0.29 -22.73
C ILE A 58 6.94 -0.37 -21.37
N ALA A 59 7.66 -0.02 -20.31
CA ALA A 59 7.12 0.05 -18.96
C ALA A 59 6.74 1.50 -18.62
N ASN A 60 5.45 1.74 -18.35
CA ASN A 60 4.93 3.06 -18.01
C ASN A 60 4.58 3.12 -16.52
N TYR A 61 5.01 4.19 -15.84
CA TYR A 61 4.85 4.38 -14.40
C TYR A 61 3.91 5.55 -14.10
N GLU A 62 2.63 5.36 -14.37
CA GLU A 62 1.63 6.40 -14.16
C GLU A 62 1.21 6.51 -12.70
N ALA A 63 1.38 7.69 -12.13
CA ALA A 63 0.94 8.01 -10.78
C ALA A 63 -0.59 7.86 -10.65
N GLN A 64 -1.03 7.18 -9.59
CA GLN A 64 -2.44 7.04 -9.26
C GLN A 64 -2.97 8.35 -8.64
N ASN A 65 -4.16 8.77 -9.06
CA ASN A 65 -4.91 9.80 -8.36
C ASN A 65 -5.74 9.16 -7.24
N PHE A 66 -5.21 9.18 -6.01
CA PHE A 66 -5.87 8.59 -4.84
C PHE A 66 -7.30 9.11 -4.60
N GLY A 67 -7.59 10.37 -4.97
CA GLY A 67 -8.93 10.94 -4.84
C GLY A 67 -9.98 10.35 -5.78
N SER A 68 -9.56 9.62 -6.81
CA SER A 68 -10.46 8.90 -7.74
C SER A 68 -10.58 7.40 -7.45
N LEU A 69 -9.82 6.89 -6.48
CA LEU A 69 -9.81 5.47 -6.14
C LEU A 69 -10.93 5.15 -5.13
N PRO A 70 -11.44 3.90 -5.11
CA PRO A 70 -12.44 3.46 -4.14
C PRO A 70 -11.79 3.18 -2.77
N ILE A 71 -11.12 4.19 -2.21
CA ILE A 71 -10.41 4.14 -0.94
C ILE A 71 -10.85 5.31 -0.05
N THR A 72 -10.65 5.19 1.25
CA THR A 72 -10.99 6.27 2.19
C THR A 72 -9.81 6.51 3.11
N GLN A 73 -9.47 7.78 3.34
CA GLN A 73 -8.43 8.13 4.31
C GLN A 73 -8.95 7.86 5.73
N VAL A 74 -8.13 7.25 6.58
CA VAL A 74 -8.48 7.02 7.98
C VAL A 74 -8.27 8.32 8.74
N LEU A 75 -9.31 8.74 9.48
CA LEU A 75 -9.31 9.97 10.27
C LEU A 75 -9.32 9.65 11.77
N ASP A 76 -8.77 10.56 12.56
CA ASP A 76 -8.82 10.53 14.02
C ASP A 76 -10.15 11.08 14.56
N GLU A 77 -10.27 11.13 15.89
CA GLU A 77 -11.46 11.64 16.61
C GLU A 77 -11.74 13.14 16.33
N HIS A 78 -10.77 13.85 15.77
CA HIS A 78 -10.87 15.26 15.42
C HIS A 78 -11.06 15.48 13.90
N ASN A 79 -11.39 14.43 13.15
CA ASN A 79 -11.52 14.44 11.69
C ASN A 79 -10.24 14.84 10.94
N LYS A 80 -9.06 14.61 11.53
CA LYS A 80 -7.77 14.80 10.87
C LYS A 80 -7.22 13.48 10.35
N PRO A 81 -6.48 13.46 9.23
CA PRO A 81 -5.81 12.26 8.77
C PRO A 81 -4.94 11.61 9.84
N VAL A 82 -5.12 10.30 10.04
CA VAL A 82 -4.22 9.53 10.89
C VAL A 82 -2.86 9.43 10.20
N VAL A 83 -1.85 9.95 10.88
CA VAL A 83 -0.45 9.77 10.51
C VAL A 83 0.17 8.77 11.49
N LEU A 84 0.64 7.65 10.95
CA LEU A 84 1.37 6.65 11.70
C LEU A 84 2.85 7.03 11.74
N GLU A 85 3.41 7.02 12.94
CA GLU A 85 4.83 7.24 13.18
C GLU A 85 5.55 5.90 13.33
N VAL A 86 6.47 5.61 12.42
CA VAL A 86 7.26 4.38 12.45
C VAL A 86 8.72 4.72 12.70
N PRO A 87 9.29 4.35 13.87
CA PRO A 87 10.69 4.63 14.16
C PRO A 87 11.60 3.85 13.22
N PHE A 88 12.61 4.51 12.66
CA PHE A 88 13.58 3.88 11.77
C PHE A 88 14.97 4.49 11.99
N HIS A 89 15.86 3.70 12.61
CA HIS A 89 17.22 4.13 12.97
C HIS A 89 17.27 5.39 13.84
N ASP A 90 17.65 6.53 13.25
CA ASP A 90 17.85 7.83 13.86
C ASP A 90 16.72 8.83 13.53
N ARG A 91 15.66 8.36 12.84
CA ARG A 91 14.53 9.19 12.41
C ARG A 91 13.20 8.46 12.50
N THR A 92 12.12 9.19 12.22
CA THR A 92 10.78 8.66 12.13
C THR A 92 10.30 8.73 10.68
N ILE A 93 9.72 7.63 10.20
CA ILE A 93 9.01 7.59 8.92
C ILE A 93 7.53 7.77 9.21
N TYR A 94 6.92 8.77 8.58
CA TYR A 94 5.51 9.08 8.71
C TYR A 94 4.71 8.38 7.60
N SER A 95 3.54 7.82 7.92
CA SER A 95 2.67 7.20 6.93
C SER A 95 1.23 7.66 7.11
N ASN A 96 0.62 8.15 6.04
CA ASN A 96 -0.83 8.24 5.96
C ASN A 96 -1.43 6.84 5.94
N ILE A 97 -2.63 6.70 6.49
CA ILE A 97 -3.38 5.44 6.47
C ILE A 97 -4.62 5.60 5.61
N TRP A 98 -4.74 4.71 4.64
CA TRP A 98 -5.90 4.56 3.79
C TRP A 98 -6.59 3.23 4.09
N LYS A 99 -7.87 3.11 3.82
CA LYS A 99 -8.61 1.86 3.92
C LYS A 99 -9.39 1.54 2.66
N VAL A 100 -9.50 0.26 2.37
CA VAL A 100 -10.30 -0.33 1.30
C VAL A 100 -11.21 -1.38 1.93
N SER A 101 -12.51 -1.29 1.67
CA SER A 101 -13.47 -2.31 2.09
C SER A 101 -13.49 -3.44 1.07
N VAL A 102 -13.06 -4.63 1.47
CA VAL A 102 -13.18 -5.87 0.69
C VAL A 102 -14.32 -6.69 1.29
N GLY A 103 -15.55 -6.39 0.85
CA GLY A 103 -16.75 -6.90 1.50
C GLY A 103 -16.79 -6.45 2.97
N ARG A 104 -16.63 -7.41 3.90
CA ARG A 104 -16.59 -7.15 5.35
C ARG A 104 -15.19 -6.85 5.87
N ILE A 105 -14.15 -7.23 5.12
CA ILE A 105 -12.77 -7.13 5.55
C ILE A 105 -12.24 -5.72 5.28
N GLN A 106 -11.56 -5.15 6.27
CA GLN A 106 -10.86 -3.88 6.11
C GLN A 106 -9.40 -4.16 5.72
N LEU A 107 -9.00 -3.64 4.56
CA LEU A 107 -7.61 -3.58 4.13
C LEU A 107 -7.08 -2.18 4.37
N TYR A 108 -6.13 -2.05 5.30
CA TYR A 108 -5.43 -0.80 5.56
C TYR A 108 -4.15 -0.72 4.73
N LEU A 109 -3.91 0.44 4.12
CA LEU A 109 -2.80 0.69 3.23
C LEU A 109 -2.00 1.89 3.74
N MET A 110 -0.70 1.67 3.95
CA MET A 110 0.27 2.70 4.32
C MET A 110 0.78 3.43 3.08
N ASP A 111 0.95 4.75 3.21
CA ASP A 111 1.44 5.67 2.19
C ASP A 111 2.45 6.63 2.83
N THR A 112 3.71 6.58 2.40
CA THR A 112 4.80 7.41 2.94
C THR A 112 5.09 8.65 2.09
N ASP A 113 4.35 8.91 1.02
CA ASP A 113 4.53 10.08 0.16
C ASP A 113 3.99 11.37 0.83
N LEU A 114 4.62 11.76 1.94
CA LEU A 114 4.32 12.96 2.73
C LEU A 114 5.50 13.93 2.71
N GLU A 115 5.21 15.22 2.71
CA GLU A 115 6.24 16.29 2.78
C GLU A 115 7.07 16.25 4.07
N HIS A 116 6.58 15.59 5.13
CA HIS A 116 7.30 15.42 6.39
C HIS A 116 8.44 14.38 6.28
N ASN A 117 8.39 13.51 5.29
CA ASN A 117 9.40 12.51 5.03
C ASN A 117 10.49 13.04 4.10
N SER A 118 11.70 12.51 4.23
CA SER A 118 12.76 12.70 3.24
C SER A 118 12.35 12.12 1.89
N GLU A 119 12.92 12.61 0.78
CA GLU A 119 12.64 12.06 -0.55
C GLU A 119 12.92 10.54 -0.64
N TYR A 120 13.92 10.06 0.11
CA TYR A 120 14.28 8.65 0.21
C TYR A 120 13.25 7.80 0.97
N ASP A 121 12.52 8.39 1.93
CA ASP A 121 11.49 7.69 2.69
C ASP A 121 10.11 7.79 2.00
N ARG A 122 9.88 8.88 1.25
CA ARG A 122 8.71 9.00 0.35
C ARG A 122 8.70 7.90 -0.71
N SER A 123 9.87 7.55 -1.25
CA SER A 123 9.97 6.51 -2.28
C SER A 123 9.61 5.10 -1.82
N ILE A 124 9.48 4.85 -0.51
CA ILE A 124 9.13 3.53 0.03
C ILE A 124 7.80 3.04 -0.56
N THR A 125 6.79 3.91 -0.70
CA THR A 125 5.50 3.55 -1.31
C THR A 125 5.37 4.02 -2.75
N HIS A 126 6.46 4.30 -3.48
CA HIS A 126 6.34 4.68 -4.89
C HIS A 126 6.01 3.48 -5.80
N GLN A 127 6.77 2.40 -5.69
CA GLN A 127 6.70 1.27 -6.63
C GLN A 127 6.68 -0.07 -5.90
N LEU A 128 5.81 -0.96 -6.39
CA LEU A 128 5.79 -2.36 -5.99
C LEU A 128 6.97 -3.08 -6.63
N TYR A 129 7.81 -3.75 -5.83
CA TYR A 129 9.05 -4.40 -6.28
C TYR A 129 10.03 -3.48 -7.03
N GLY A 130 9.94 -2.17 -6.79
CA GLY A 130 10.88 -1.17 -7.30
C GLY A 130 11.88 -0.71 -6.24
N GLY A 131 12.77 0.20 -6.67
CA GLY A 131 13.85 0.71 -5.83
C GLY A 131 15.03 -0.26 -5.71
N ASP A 132 15.95 0.05 -4.81
CA ASP A 132 17.12 -0.76 -4.51
C ASP A 132 16.91 -1.66 -3.28
N TRP A 133 17.97 -2.35 -2.87
CA TRP A 133 17.95 -3.23 -1.69
C TRP A 133 17.60 -2.49 -0.41
N GLU A 134 18.01 -1.23 -0.26
CA GLU A 134 17.71 -0.43 0.91
C GLU A 134 16.22 -0.08 0.94
N ASN A 135 15.64 0.34 -0.18
CA ASN A 135 14.22 0.63 -0.29
C ASN A 135 13.38 -0.63 0.00
N ARG A 136 13.80 -1.79 -0.50
CA ARG A 136 13.14 -3.06 -0.21
C ARG A 136 13.19 -3.40 1.29
N MET A 137 14.34 -3.23 1.93
CA MET A 137 14.47 -3.43 3.38
C MET A 137 13.53 -2.49 4.16
N LYS A 138 13.44 -1.22 3.75
CA LYS A 138 12.51 -0.24 4.35
C LYS A 138 11.05 -0.67 4.16
N GLN A 139 10.66 -1.15 2.98
CA GLN A 139 9.31 -1.67 2.75
C GLN A 139 9.01 -2.86 3.68
N GLU A 140 9.92 -3.82 3.79
CA GLU A 140 9.75 -4.99 4.66
C GLU A 140 9.68 -4.58 6.15
N TYR A 141 10.54 -3.65 6.58
CA TYR A 141 10.52 -3.10 7.94
C TYR A 141 9.21 -2.36 8.24
N LEU A 142 8.78 -1.48 7.32
CA LEU A 142 7.57 -0.69 7.47
C LEU A 142 6.32 -1.59 7.48
N LEU A 143 6.29 -2.65 6.66
CA LEU A 143 5.19 -3.62 6.68
C LEU A 143 5.16 -4.41 7.99
N GLY A 144 6.32 -4.86 8.48
CA GLY A 144 6.43 -5.63 9.72
C GLY A 144 6.16 -4.79 10.97
N VAL A 145 6.97 -3.77 11.22
CA VAL A 145 6.89 -2.92 12.42
C VAL A 145 5.71 -1.94 12.30
N GLY A 146 5.64 -1.21 11.18
CA GLY A 146 4.55 -0.25 10.94
C GLY A 146 3.19 -0.94 10.90
N GLY A 147 3.09 -2.15 10.32
CA GLY A 147 1.85 -2.91 10.34
C GLY A 147 1.35 -3.26 11.75
N ILE A 148 2.25 -3.66 12.66
CA ILE A 148 1.87 -3.94 14.06
C ILE A 148 1.52 -2.65 14.81
N LEU A 149 2.27 -1.57 14.59
CA LEU A 149 1.97 -0.26 15.18
C LEU A 149 0.60 0.27 14.72
N LEU A 150 0.29 0.07 13.43
CA LEU A 150 -1.00 0.43 12.85
C LEU A 150 -2.15 -0.33 13.52
N LEU A 151 -2.04 -1.65 13.65
CA LEU A 151 -3.08 -2.45 14.30
C LEU A 151 -3.31 -1.97 15.75
N LYS A 152 -2.24 -1.80 16.53
CA LYS A 152 -2.33 -1.25 17.89
C LYS A 152 -2.98 0.13 17.96
N ARG A 153 -2.80 0.96 16.92
CA ARG A 153 -3.39 2.30 16.84
C ARG A 153 -4.88 2.28 16.50
N LEU A 154 -5.33 1.23 15.81
CA LEU A 154 -6.73 1.03 15.41
C LEU A 154 -7.59 0.37 16.51
N GLY A 155 -6.97 -0.35 17.44
CA GLY A 155 -7.62 -1.00 18.59
C GLY A 155 -7.56 -2.52 18.49
#